data_AF-A0A6G3RYP3-F1
#
_entry.id   AF-A0A6G3RYP3-F1
#
_cell.length_a   1.000
_cell.length_b   1.000
_cell.length_c   1.000
_cell.angle_alpha   90.00
_cell.angle_beta   90.00
_cell.angle_gamma   90.00
#
_symmetry.space_group_name_H-M   'P 1'
#
loop_
_entity.id
_entity.type
_entity.pdbx_description
1 polymer ?
#
loop_
_entity_poly.entity_id
_entity_poly.type
_entity_poly.pdbx_seq_one_letter_code
_entity_poly.pdbx_strand_id
1 'polypeptide(L)'
;MIGIGRTGELLRQLTAYEIDLVLDSGAHHGCFGRGLRRAGYRGRIVSFQPFGGARAKVRRTAARDADWLVVPYALGDRDRAWMRRLDGVWEDVVAPGERVLLQVDWKTELAQVLDGAGEFSDDLTLVRSGVRGQAAFA
;
A
#
# COMPACT_ATOMS: atom_id res chain seq x y z
N MET A 1 10.89 -4.56 -15.54
CA MET A 1 9.50 -4.38 -16.07
C MET A 1 8.55 -5.35 -15.35
N ILE A 2 7.43 -4.92 -14.74
CA ILE A 2 6.50 -5.85 -14.06
C ILE A 2 5.87 -6.78 -15.12
N GLY A 3 6.01 -8.09 -14.96
CA GLY A 3 5.44 -9.06 -15.90
C GLY A 3 3.92 -8.92 -15.98
N ILE A 4 3.42 -8.69 -17.20
CA ILE A 4 2.01 -8.40 -17.52
C ILE A 4 1.02 -9.37 -16.83
N GLY A 5 1.39 -10.65 -16.69
CA GLY A 5 0.54 -11.67 -16.06
C GLY A 5 0.27 -11.49 -14.56
N ARG A 6 1.26 -11.04 -13.77
CA ARG A 6 1.06 -10.85 -12.30
C ARG A 6 0.21 -9.64 -11.98
N THR A 7 0.34 -8.59 -12.79
CA THR A 7 -0.46 -7.38 -12.64
C THR A 7 -1.91 -7.64 -13.01
N GLY A 8 -2.16 -8.48 -14.03
CA GLY A 8 -3.52 -8.86 -14.44
C GLY A 8 -4.26 -9.71 -13.40
N GLU A 9 -3.59 -10.68 -12.77
CA GLU A 9 -4.16 -11.46 -11.66
C GLU A 9 -4.56 -10.55 -10.50
N LEU A 10 -3.64 -9.66 -10.07
CA LEU A 10 -3.93 -8.74 -8.99
C LEU A 10 -5.13 -7.85 -9.33
N LEU A 11 -5.21 -7.32 -10.56
CA LEU A 11 -6.37 -6.51 -10.95
C LEU A 11 -7.67 -7.31 -10.90
N ARG A 12 -7.67 -8.58 -11.34
CA ARG A 12 -8.85 -9.45 -11.20
C ARG A 12 -9.28 -9.63 -9.75
N GLN A 13 -8.32 -9.79 -8.83
CA GLN A 13 -8.62 -9.87 -7.39
C GLN A 13 -9.20 -8.53 -6.89
N LEU A 14 -8.58 -7.40 -7.24
CA LEU A 14 -9.07 -6.07 -6.85
C LEU A 14 -10.51 -5.84 -7.33
N THR A 15 -10.84 -6.28 -8.56
CA THR A 15 -12.21 -6.21 -9.08
C THR A 15 -13.15 -7.17 -8.35
N ALA A 16 -12.74 -8.42 -8.11
CA ALA A 16 -13.59 -9.44 -7.49
C ALA A 16 -13.92 -9.14 -6.02
N TYR A 17 -12.99 -8.53 -5.28
CA TYR A 17 -13.20 -8.06 -3.92
C TYR A 17 -13.66 -6.59 -3.86
N GLU A 18 -13.90 -5.98 -5.03
CA GLU A 18 -14.37 -4.61 -5.19
C GLU A 18 -13.53 -3.59 -4.38
N ILE A 19 -12.21 -3.75 -4.35
CA ILE A 19 -11.32 -2.94 -3.51
C ILE A 19 -11.39 -1.45 -3.86
N ASP A 20 -11.77 -0.63 -2.89
CA ASP A 20 -11.90 0.84 -3.04
C ASP A 20 -10.61 1.57 -2.69
N LEU A 21 -9.83 1.01 -1.76
CA LEU A 21 -8.59 1.59 -1.25
C LEU A 21 -7.45 0.58 -1.20
N VAL A 22 -6.27 1.00 -1.65
CA VAL A 22 -5.01 0.27 -1.45
C VAL A 22 -4.11 1.04 -0.48
N LEU A 23 -3.81 0.42 0.65
CA LEU A 23 -2.77 0.83 1.58
C LEU A 23 -1.45 0.18 1.16
N ASP A 24 -0.49 0.97 0.68
CA ASP A 24 0.80 0.52 0.14
C ASP A 24 1.93 0.82 1.14
N SER A 25 2.19 -0.14 2.03
CA SER A 25 3.25 -0.08 3.03
C SER A 25 4.60 -0.46 2.43
N GLY A 26 5.53 0.49 2.45
CA GLY A 26 6.88 0.29 1.90
C GLY A 26 7.03 0.73 0.44
N ALA A 27 6.18 1.64 -0.07
CA ALA A 27 6.06 2.05 -1.47
C ALA A 27 7.35 2.40 -2.26
N HIS A 28 8.52 2.52 -1.61
CA HIS A 28 9.84 2.80 -2.18
C HIS A 28 9.89 3.97 -3.17
N HIS A 29 9.67 3.70 -4.46
CA HIS A 29 9.70 4.68 -5.56
C HIS A 29 8.37 4.76 -6.31
N GLY A 30 7.28 4.24 -5.73
CA GLY A 30 5.93 4.28 -6.27
C GLY A 30 5.69 3.26 -7.40
N CYS A 31 6.53 2.24 -7.52
CA CYS A 31 6.42 1.27 -8.61
C CYS A 31 5.14 0.43 -8.52
N PHE A 32 4.70 0.07 -7.30
CA PHE A 32 3.49 -0.70 -7.09
C PHE A 32 2.24 0.08 -7.51
N GLY A 33 2.00 1.25 -6.90
CA GLY A 33 0.86 2.11 -7.28
C GLY A 33 0.87 2.49 -8.77
N ARG A 34 2.04 2.77 -9.36
CA ARG A 34 2.15 3.04 -10.81
C ARG A 34 1.77 1.82 -11.64
N GLY A 35 2.15 0.63 -11.18
CA GLY A 35 1.74 -0.64 -11.76
C GLY A 35 0.22 -0.81 -11.75
N LEU A 36 -0.42 -0.55 -10.60
CA LEU A 36 -1.88 -0.59 -10.46
C LEU A 36 -2.59 0.39 -11.41
N ARG A 37 -2.11 1.64 -11.49
CA ARG A 37 -2.68 2.63 -12.42
C ARG A 37 -2.58 2.21 -13.89
N ARG A 38 -1.44 1.63 -14.28
CA ARG A 38 -1.24 1.06 -15.63
C ARG A 38 -2.11 -0.16 -15.90
N ALA A 39 -2.39 -0.95 -14.87
CA ALA A 39 -3.28 -2.10 -14.96
C ALA A 39 -4.73 -1.69 -15.20
N GLY A 40 -5.13 -0.51 -14.70
CA GLY A 40 -6.51 -0.03 -14.79
C GLY A 40 -7.20 0.11 -13.43
N TYR A 41 -6.50 -0.10 -12.32
CA TYR A 41 -7.06 0.19 -11.00
C TYR A 41 -7.32 1.70 -10.85
N ARG A 42 -8.51 2.07 -10.39
CA ARG A 42 -8.97 3.47 -10.26
C ARG A 42 -9.36 3.87 -8.84
N GLY A 43 -9.40 2.93 -7.89
CA GLY A 43 -9.62 3.27 -6.48
C GLY A 43 -8.46 4.05 -5.86
N ARG A 44 -8.62 4.47 -4.61
CA ARG A 44 -7.63 5.28 -3.90
C ARG A 44 -6.37 4.49 -3.57
N ILE A 45 -5.25 5.19 -3.48
CA ILE A 45 -3.97 4.63 -3.04
C ILE A 45 -3.41 5.53 -1.93
N VAL A 46 -3.03 4.93 -0.81
CA VAL A 46 -2.27 5.60 0.25
C VAL A 46 -0.92 4.90 0.38
N SER A 47 0.15 5.57 -0.04
CA SER A 47 1.51 5.05 0.04
C SER A 47 2.24 5.58 1.28
N PHE A 48 2.72 4.66 2.12
CA PHE A 48 3.47 4.95 3.35
C PHE A 48 4.96 4.96 3.05
N GLN A 49 5.62 6.12 3.21
CA GLN A 49 7.06 6.24 2.96
C GLN A 49 7.75 7.22 3.93
N PRO A 50 8.45 6.73 4.97
CA PRO A 50 9.06 7.58 5.99
C PRO A 50 10.27 8.38 5.49
N PHE A 51 11.04 7.86 4.54
CA PHE A 51 12.34 8.44 4.20
C PHE A 51 12.23 9.46 3.07
N GLY A 52 12.67 10.70 3.34
CA GLY A 52 12.47 11.86 2.45
C GLY A 52 12.90 11.65 0.99
N GLY A 53 14.05 11.03 0.75
CA GLY A 53 14.55 10.78 -0.61
C GLY A 53 13.68 9.80 -1.39
N ALA A 54 13.23 8.72 -0.75
CA ALA A 54 12.31 7.75 -1.35
C ALA A 54 10.91 8.37 -1.51
N ARG A 55 10.40 9.04 -0.47
CA ARG A 55 9.10 9.73 -0.47
C ARG A 55 8.99 10.75 -1.60
N ALA A 56 10.04 11.53 -1.86
CA ALA A 56 10.04 12.49 -2.96
C ALA A 56 9.84 11.83 -4.33
N LYS A 57 10.36 10.62 -4.54
CA LYS A 57 10.16 9.85 -5.78
C LYS A 57 8.71 9.36 -5.90
N VAL A 58 8.12 8.86 -4.81
CA VAL A 58 6.70 8.45 -4.78
C VAL A 58 5.79 9.66 -5.06
N ARG A 59 6.02 10.79 -4.37
CA ARG A 59 5.27 12.03 -4.58
C ARG A 59 5.33 12.52 -6.02
N ARG A 60 6.49 12.47 -6.67
CA ARG A 60 6.59 12.82 -8.10
C ARG A 60 5.79 11.87 -9.00
N THR A 61 5.73 10.59 -8.65
CA THR A 61 4.95 9.59 -9.39
C THR A 61 3.45 9.84 -9.22
N ALA A 62 3.01 10.20 -8.01
CA ALA A 62 1.62 10.48 -7.65
C ALA A 62 1.16 11.92 -7.99
N ALA A 63 2.04 12.80 -8.45
CA ALA A 63 1.82 14.26 -8.46
C ALA A 63 0.59 14.74 -9.27
N ARG A 64 0.07 13.93 -10.19
CA ARG A 64 -1.11 14.24 -11.02
C ARG A 64 -2.30 13.33 -10.75
N ASP A 65 -2.27 12.60 -9.64
CA ASP A 65 -3.26 11.61 -9.25
C ASP A 65 -3.88 12.04 -7.93
N ALA A 66 -5.07 12.64 -8.00
CA ALA A 66 -5.77 13.16 -6.83
C ALA A 66 -6.18 12.04 -5.85
N ASP A 67 -6.32 10.81 -6.36
CA ASP A 67 -6.68 9.62 -5.59
C ASP A 67 -5.44 8.87 -5.07
N TRP A 68 -4.25 9.48 -5.12
CA TRP A 68 -3.02 8.90 -4.61
C TRP A 68 -2.33 9.80 -3.57
N LEU A 69 -2.56 9.47 -2.30
CA LEU A 69 -1.94 10.11 -1.15
C LEU A 69 -0.58 9.47 -0.82
N VAL A 70 0.39 10.29 -0.42
CA VAL A 70 1.70 9.84 0.06
C VAL A 70 1.96 10.41 1.45
N VAL A 71 2.04 9.54 2.46
CA VAL A 71 2.20 9.93 3.87
C VAL A 71 3.64 9.69 4.38
N PRO A 72 4.15 10.51 5.32
CA PRO A 72 5.56 10.55 5.69
C PRO A 72 5.98 9.61 6.82
N TYR A 73 5.31 8.46 6.97
CA TYR A 73 5.62 7.45 7.98
C TYR A 73 5.45 6.03 7.41
N ALA A 74 6.03 5.04 8.06
CA ALA A 74 5.77 3.61 7.84
C ALA A 74 4.64 3.11 8.76
N LEU A 75 4.09 1.94 8.45
CA LEU A 75 3.20 1.20 9.34
C LEU A 75 3.98 0.17 10.16
N GLY A 76 3.55 -0.10 11.39
CA GLY A 76 4.09 -1.16 12.23
C GLY A 76 3.29 -1.33 13.53
N ASP A 77 3.85 -2.06 14.48
CA ASP A 77 3.15 -2.49 15.70
C ASP A 77 3.11 -1.43 16.82
N ARG A 78 3.76 -0.29 16.62
CA ARG A 78 3.83 0.80 17.62
C ARG A 78 4.25 2.12 16.98
N ASP A 79 3.89 3.20 17.65
CA ASP A 79 4.29 4.54 17.24
C ASP A 79 5.77 4.82 17.56
N ARG A 80 6.47 5.38 16.57
CA ARG A 80 7.86 5.87 16.68
C ARG A 80 8.02 7.14 15.84
N ALA A 81 9.21 7.76 15.86
CA ALA A 81 9.46 9.00 15.10
C ALA A 81 9.05 8.91 13.61
N TRP A 82 9.24 7.74 12.98
CA TRP A 82 8.98 7.50 11.55
C TRP A 82 7.97 6.36 11.29
N MET A 83 7.33 5.85 12.34
CA MET A 83 6.39 4.71 12.24
C MET A 83 5.11 5.02 12.99
N ARG A 84 3.98 4.56 12.47
CA ARG A 84 2.66 4.65 13.10
C ARG A 84 2.00 3.28 13.13
N ARG A 85 1.17 3.04 14.12
CA ARG A 85 0.17 1.97 14.03
C ARG A 85 -0.89 2.34 13.00
N LEU A 86 -1.47 1.34 12.34
CA LEU A 86 -2.53 1.55 11.36
C LEU A 86 -3.84 1.93 12.05
N ASP A 87 -4.16 1.33 13.20
CA ASP A 87 -5.35 1.71 13.99
C ASP A 87 -5.36 3.19 14.36
N GLY A 88 -4.22 3.73 14.80
CA GLY A 88 -4.08 5.13 15.18
C GLY A 88 -4.14 6.13 14.03
N VAL A 89 -4.13 5.69 12.77
CA VAL A 89 -4.24 6.55 11.58
C VAL A 89 -5.38 6.13 10.65
N TRP A 90 -6.21 5.17 11.06
CA TRP A 90 -7.20 4.54 10.19
C TRP A 90 -8.18 5.58 9.63
N GLU A 91 -8.78 6.39 10.49
CA GLU A 91 -9.77 7.41 10.09
C GLU A 91 -9.17 8.52 9.22
N ASP A 92 -7.86 8.75 9.28
CA ASP A 92 -7.16 9.72 8.43
C ASP A 92 -6.97 9.22 6.99
N VAL A 93 -6.96 7.90 6.79
CA VAL A 93 -6.57 7.28 5.51
C VAL A 93 -7.67 6.43 4.88
N VAL A 94 -8.59 5.89 5.67
CA VAL A 94 -9.70 5.04 5.25
C VAL A 94 -11.03 5.78 5.47
N ALA A 95 -11.80 5.94 4.39
CA ALA A 95 -13.14 6.48 4.47
C ALA A 95 -14.13 5.38 4.90
N PRO A 96 -15.23 5.73 5.59
CA PRO A 96 -16.24 4.75 6.00
C PRO A 96 -16.75 3.91 4.82
N GLY A 97 -16.72 2.58 4.98
CA GLY A 97 -17.22 1.62 3.99
C GLY A 97 -16.27 1.26 2.86
N GLU A 98 -15.05 1.80 2.81
CA GLU A 98 -14.06 1.38 1.83
C GLU A 98 -13.62 -0.07 2.06
N ARG A 99 -13.62 -0.88 0.99
CA ARG A 99 -13.01 -2.22 1.01
C ARG A 99 -11.51 -2.09 0.78
N VAL A 100 -10.72 -2.49 1.78
CA VAL A 100 -9.30 -2.16 1.87
C VAL A 100 -8.41 -3.34 1.48
N LEU A 101 -7.48 -3.12 0.55
CA LEU A 101 -6.29 -3.94 0.40
C LEU A 101 -5.13 -3.34 1.22
N LEU A 102 -4.57 -4.13 2.13
CA LEU A 102 -3.25 -3.85 2.72
C LEU A 102 -2.15 -4.60 1.94
N GLN A 103 -1.32 -3.84 1.22
CA GLN A 103 -0.09 -4.33 0.59
C GLN A 103 1.11 -4.01 1.50
N VAL A 104 1.89 -5.03 1.84
CA VAL A 104 3.15 -4.89 2.60
C VAL A 104 4.32 -5.38 1.76
N ASP A 105 5.23 -4.49 1.37
CA ASP A 105 6.32 -4.85 0.46
C ASP A 105 7.34 -5.84 1.08
N TRP A 106 7.54 -5.78 2.40
CA TRP A 106 8.46 -6.66 3.12
C TRP A 106 7.69 -7.70 3.93
N LYS A 107 7.65 -8.95 3.46
CA LYS A 107 6.93 -10.04 4.14
C LYS A 107 7.27 -10.18 5.63
N THR A 108 8.52 -9.92 6.03
CA THR A 108 8.95 -10.00 7.44
C THR A 108 8.30 -8.94 8.32
N GLU A 109 7.82 -7.84 7.74
CA GLU A 109 7.13 -6.76 8.46
C GLU A 109 5.62 -7.02 8.56
N LEU A 110 5.07 -7.95 7.76
CA LEU A 110 3.63 -8.19 7.68
C LEU A 110 2.99 -8.42 9.05
N ALA A 111 3.59 -9.27 9.88
CA ALA A 111 3.05 -9.56 11.21
C ALA A 111 2.96 -8.30 12.09
N GLN A 112 4.01 -7.46 12.09
CA GLN A 112 4.02 -6.22 12.86
C GLN A 112 3.02 -5.19 12.34
N VAL A 113 2.87 -5.10 11.01
CA VAL A 113 1.88 -4.20 10.41
C VAL A 113 0.46 -4.66 10.75
N LEU A 114 0.20 -5.97 10.76
CA LEU A 114 -1.09 -6.53 11.17
C LEU A 114 -1.35 -6.32 12.67
N ASP A 115 -0.36 -6.53 13.54
CA ASP A 115 -0.49 -6.18 14.97
C ASP A 115 -0.80 -4.69 15.18
N GLY A 116 -0.30 -3.84 14.27
CA GLY A 116 -0.59 -2.42 14.20
C GLY A 116 -1.95 -2.06 13.63
N ALA A 117 -2.62 -2.95 12.90
CA ALA A 117 -3.99 -2.76 12.41
C ALA A 117 -5.01 -2.81 13.55
N GLY A 118 -4.66 -3.47 14.65
CA GLY A 118 -5.45 -3.43 15.88
C GLY A 118 -6.88 -3.90 15.64
N GLU A 119 -7.85 -3.11 16.11
CA GLU A 119 -9.28 -3.40 15.96
C GLU A 119 -9.74 -3.50 14.50
N PHE A 120 -9.07 -2.81 13.58
CA PHE A 120 -9.41 -2.80 12.15
C PHE A 120 -8.81 -3.98 11.36
N SER A 121 -8.19 -4.95 12.05
CA SER A 121 -7.62 -6.12 11.37
C SER A 121 -8.68 -6.91 10.58
N ASP A 122 -9.89 -7.01 11.11
CA ASP A 122 -11.01 -7.72 10.47
C ASP A 122 -11.68 -6.89 9.34
N ASP A 123 -11.42 -5.58 9.28
CA ASP A 123 -11.91 -4.69 8.23
C ASP A 123 -11.03 -4.69 6.95
N LEU A 124 -9.87 -5.35 7.01
CA LEU A 124 -9.00 -5.55 5.85
C LEU A 124 -9.59 -6.62 4.94
N THR A 125 -10.23 -6.20 3.84
CA THR A 125 -10.84 -7.10 2.85
C THR A 125 -9.82 -8.03 2.20
N LEU A 126 -8.61 -7.53 1.95
CA LEU A 126 -7.52 -8.32 1.39
C LEU A 126 -6.19 -7.89 2.01
N VAL A 127 -5.34 -8.86 2.31
CA VAL A 127 -3.97 -8.62 2.79
C VAL A 127 -3.00 -9.33 1.86
N ARG A 128 -1.96 -8.61 1.43
CA ARG A 128 -0.91 -9.14 0.56
C ARG A 128 0.47 -8.72 1.06
N SER A 129 1.44 -9.61 0.88
CA SER A 129 2.85 -9.26 1.04
C SER A 129 3.69 -9.57 -0.19
N GLY A 130 4.75 -8.77 -0.39
CA GLY A 130 5.80 -9.04 -1.37
C GLY A 130 6.86 -10.01 -0.82
N VAL A 131 7.38 -10.91 -1.68
CA VAL A 131 8.58 -11.71 -1.36
C VAL A 131 9.77 -11.10 -2.10
N ARG A 132 10.77 -10.57 -1.38
CA ARG A 132 12.06 -10.27 -2.00
C ARG A 132 12.92 -11.54 -2.09
N GLY A 133 12.63 -12.30 -3.15
CA GLY A 133 13.43 -13.40 -3.72
C GLY A 133 13.28 -13.48 -5.27
N GLN A 134 12.47 -12.59 -5.86
CA GLN A 134 12.53 -12.26 -7.28
C GLN A 134 12.96 -10.80 -7.43
N ALA A 135 14.18 -10.52 -6.96
CA ALA A 135 14.96 -9.45 -7.54
C ALA A 135 15.39 -9.94 -8.92
N ALA A 136 14.64 -9.53 -9.93
CA ALA A 136 15.03 -9.71 -11.31
C ALA A 136 14.59 -8.48 -12.09
N PHE A 137 15.60 -7.63 -12.31
CA PHE A 137 15.82 -6.84 -13.51
C PHE A 137 15.46 -5.35 -13.52
N ALA A 138 16.43 -4.66 -14.12
CA ALA A 138 16.43 -3.30 -14.66
C ALA A 138 15.17 -2.95 -15.49
#